data_AF-A0A4V6MCI0-F1
#
_entry.id   AF-A0A4V6MCI0-F1
#
_cell.length_a   1.000
_cell.length_b   1.000
_cell.length_c   1.000
_cell.angle_alpha   90.00
_cell.angle_beta   90.00
_cell.angle_gamma   90.00
#
_symmetry.space_group_name_H-M   'P 1'
#
loop_
_entity.id
_entity.type
_entity.pdbx_description
1 polymer ?
#
loop_
_entity_poly.entity_id
_entity_poly.type
_entity_poly.pdbx_seq_one_letter_code
_entity_poly.pdbx_strand_id
1 'polypeptide(L)'
;MVSRVDLAAVADEVIAEGIEFGAYRIVRAAISAAEVLVLFYTWGSPDRLIGRIYRDSELAEIYSDAAAPAADIAGSIAALDLGPPPGSGVTRRYPWQEALGLAGVDVEWVNELPSAELTPTLHYADPSWVLETRSPSRGVPAPRAPRSRGSDTAASSEADTEYRYSASFTPLEFGDETDARNG
;
A
#
# COMPACT_ATOMS: atom_id res chain seq x y z
N MET A 1 11.19 -23.01 23.45
CA MET A 1 9.78 -22.66 23.22
C MET A 1 9.80 -21.23 22.75
N VAL A 2 9.59 -20.98 21.45
CA VAL A 2 9.63 -19.62 20.90
C VAL A 2 8.32 -18.95 21.33
N SER A 3 8.40 -17.78 21.96
CA SER A 3 7.21 -16.99 22.28
C SER A 3 6.49 -16.64 20.98
N ARG A 4 5.16 -16.59 20.97
CA ARG A 4 4.38 -16.25 19.77
C ARG A 4 4.02 -14.78 19.83
N VAL A 5 4.16 -14.09 18.70
CA VAL A 5 3.69 -12.71 18.55
C VAL A 5 2.17 -12.71 18.51
N ASP A 6 1.53 -11.82 19.28
CA ASP A 6 0.09 -11.60 19.19
C ASP A 6 -0.22 -10.74 17.96
N LEU A 7 -0.49 -11.41 16.84
CA LEU A 7 -0.76 -10.75 15.55
C LEU A 7 -2.02 -9.87 15.57
N ALA A 8 -3.00 -10.17 16.43
CA ALA A 8 -4.20 -9.34 16.55
C ALA A 8 -3.87 -8.02 17.23
N ALA A 9 -3.12 -8.08 18.34
CA ALA A 9 -2.64 -6.89 19.01
C ALA A 9 -1.73 -6.04 18.10
N VAL A 10 -0.82 -6.67 17.34
CA VAL A 10 0.01 -5.95 16.37
C VAL A 10 -0.83 -5.30 15.28
N ALA A 11 -1.84 -5.99 14.75
CA ALA A 11 -2.73 -5.43 13.76
C ALA A 11 -3.47 -4.18 14.30
N ASP A 12 -4.01 -4.26 15.52
CA ASP A 12 -4.72 -3.14 16.15
C ASP A 12 -3.84 -1.90 16.31
N GLU A 13 -2.59 -2.09 16.75
CA GLU A 13 -1.62 -0.99 16.89
C GLU A 13 -1.23 -0.39 15.53
N VAL A 14 -0.97 -1.22 14.51
CA VAL A 14 -0.67 -0.72 13.15
C VAL A 14 -1.87 0.01 12.54
N ILE A 15 -3.09 -0.45 12.80
CA ILE A 15 -4.31 0.23 12.35
C ILE A 15 -4.44 1.58 13.02
N ALA A 16 -4.24 1.65 14.34
CA ALA A 16 -4.29 2.91 15.09
C ALA A 16 -3.28 3.92 14.56
N GLU A 17 -2.02 3.50 14.35
CA GLU A 17 -0.97 4.35 13.80
C GLU A 17 -1.29 4.80 12.35
N GLY A 18 -1.76 3.88 11.52
CA GLY A 18 -2.07 4.15 10.11
C GLY A 18 -3.35 4.95 9.87
N ILE A 19 -4.18 5.19 10.88
CA ILE A 19 -5.28 6.16 10.83
C ILE A 19 -4.73 7.60 11.02
N GLU A 20 -3.62 7.74 11.75
CA GLU A 20 -3.08 9.03 12.18
C GLU A 20 -1.93 9.55 11.30
N PHE A 21 -1.18 8.67 10.62
CA PHE A 21 0.03 9.04 9.87
C PHE A 21 -0.18 9.27 8.37
N GLY A 22 -0.24 10.54 7.95
CA GLY A 22 -0.67 10.99 6.62
C GLY A 22 0.11 10.53 5.37
N ALA A 23 1.16 9.70 5.46
CA ALA A 23 1.86 9.17 4.29
C ALA A 23 1.23 7.88 3.74
N TYR A 24 0.63 7.08 4.61
CA TYR A 24 -0.06 5.84 4.27
C TYR A 24 -1.37 5.73 5.06
N ARG A 25 -2.23 4.83 4.63
CA ARG A 25 -3.49 4.56 5.34
C ARG A 25 -3.82 3.09 5.27
N ILE A 26 -4.01 2.47 6.42
CA ILE A 26 -4.47 1.07 6.48
C ILE A 26 -5.94 1.03 6.06
N VAL A 27 -6.21 0.26 5.01
CA VAL A 27 -7.53 0.07 4.43
C VAL A 27 -8.16 -1.22 4.91
N ARG A 28 -7.37 -2.30 4.96
CA ARG A 28 -7.80 -3.59 5.50
C ARG A 28 -6.64 -4.28 6.21
N ALA A 29 -6.96 -5.05 7.24
CA ALA A 29 -6.05 -6.00 7.86
C ALA A 29 -6.75 -7.35 7.97
N ALA A 30 -6.02 -8.43 7.79
CA ALA A 30 -6.54 -9.79 7.91
C ALA A 30 -5.49 -10.69 8.56
N ILE A 31 -5.96 -11.70 9.30
CA ILE A 31 -5.11 -12.64 10.02
C ILE A 31 -5.44 -14.05 9.56
N SER A 32 -4.41 -14.84 9.27
CA SER A 32 -4.54 -16.26 8.96
C SER A 32 -4.22 -17.12 10.17
N ALA A 33 -4.89 -18.26 10.31
CA ALA A 33 -4.56 -19.27 11.31
C ALA A 33 -3.14 -19.88 11.12
N ALA A 34 -2.53 -19.65 9.95
CA ALA A 34 -1.13 -19.99 9.67
C ALA A 34 -0.13 -18.96 10.22
N GLU A 35 -0.51 -18.19 11.25
CA GLU A 35 0.35 -17.20 11.91
C GLU A 35 0.84 -16.11 10.94
N VAL A 36 -0.08 -15.61 10.12
CA VAL A 36 0.20 -14.58 9.12
C VAL A 36 -0.69 -13.36 9.31
N LEU A 37 -0.08 -12.17 9.34
CA LEU A 37 -0.74 -10.88 9.22
C LEU A 37 -0.66 -10.39 7.78
N VAL A 38 -1.80 -10.04 7.20
CA VAL A 38 -1.92 -9.43 5.87
C VAL A 38 -2.41 -8.00 6.03
N LEU A 39 -1.63 -7.05 5.54
CA LEU A 39 -1.97 -5.63 5.56
C LEU A 39 -2.25 -5.13 4.14
N PHE A 40 -3.30 -4.33 4.02
CA PHE A 40 -3.65 -3.59 2.82
C PHE A 40 -3.68 -2.11 3.13
N TYR A 41 -2.93 -1.32 2.37
CA TYR A 41 -2.81 0.10 2.61
C TYR A 41 -2.67 0.89 1.31
N THR A 42 -3.04 2.17 1.37
CA THR A 42 -2.77 3.13 0.31
C THR A 42 -1.58 3.99 0.68
N TRP A 43 -0.75 4.38 -0.28
CA TRP A 43 0.40 5.26 -0.07
C TRP A 43 0.41 6.37 -1.12
N GLY A 44 0.36 7.62 -0.70
CA GLY A 44 0.36 8.82 -1.56
C GLY A 44 -0.87 9.04 -2.46
N SER A 45 -1.59 7.97 -2.86
CA SER A 45 -2.83 8.02 -3.65
C SER A 45 -3.84 6.97 -3.16
N PRO A 46 -5.14 7.32 -3.05
CA PRO A 46 -6.18 6.37 -2.65
C PRO A 46 -6.45 5.26 -3.69
N ASP A 47 -6.00 5.45 -4.94
CA ASP A 47 -6.27 4.53 -6.06
C ASP A 47 -5.31 3.35 -6.12
N ARG A 48 -4.21 3.40 -5.36
CA ARG A 48 -3.16 2.38 -5.37
C ARG A 48 -3.22 1.58 -4.08
N LEU A 49 -3.73 0.35 -4.18
CA LEU A 49 -3.79 -0.57 -3.06
C LEU A 49 -2.52 -1.43 -3.01
N ILE A 50 -1.82 -1.37 -1.90
CA ILE A 50 -0.58 -2.08 -1.64
C ILE A 50 -0.85 -3.19 -0.63
N GLY A 51 -0.30 -4.37 -0.88
CA GLY A 51 -0.40 -5.53 0.00
C GLY A 51 0.97 -5.90 0.59
N ARG A 52 0.97 -6.22 1.89
CA ARG A 52 2.10 -6.84 2.58
C ARG A 52 1.64 -8.03 3.41
N ILE A 53 2.53 -9.00 3.55
CA ILE A 53 2.30 -10.25 4.27
C ILE A 53 3.45 -10.43 5.25
N TYR A 54 3.13 -10.70 6.51
CA TYR A 54 4.08 -10.90 7.60
C TYR A 54 3.80 -12.22 8.29
N ARG A 55 4.82 -13.06 8.46
CA ARG A 55 4.74 -14.21 9.37
C ARG A 55 5.10 -13.79 10.79
N ASP A 56 4.48 -14.41 11.79
CA ASP A 56 4.84 -14.18 13.20
C ASP A 56 6.35 -14.40 13.46
N SER A 57 6.94 -15.41 12.82
CA SER A 57 8.37 -15.72 12.91
C SER A 57 9.24 -14.63 12.31
N GLU A 58 8.82 -14.05 11.17
CA GLU A 58 9.54 -12.93 10.54
C GLU A 58 9.42 -11.67 11.39
N LEU A 59 8.25 -11.43 12.00
CA LEU A 59 8.06 -10.30 12.90
C LEU A 59 8.96 -10.41 14.13
N ALA A 60 9.06 -11.60 14.72
CA ALA A 60 9.92 -11.89 15.85
C ALA A 60 11.43 -11.80 15.52
N GLU A 61 11.82 -12.11 14.28
CA GLU A 61 13.22 -12.05 13.84
C GLU A 61 13.65 -10.62 13.47
N ILE A 62 12.79 -9.87 12.78
CA ILE A 62 13.14 -8.59 12.16
C ILE A 62 12.88 -7.42 13.11
N TYR A 63 11.76 -7.43 13.84
CA TYR A 63 11.24 -6.24 14.53
C TYR A 63 11.24 -6.32 16.05
N SER A 64 11.99 -7.29 16.62
CA SER A 64 12.32 -7.50 18.05
C SER A 64 11.86 -8.86 18.57
N ASP A 65 12.53 -9.34 19.62
CA ASP A 65 12.28 -10.59 20.36
C ASP A 65 10.78 -10.87 20.49
N ALA A 66 10.36 -12.13 20.43
CA ALA A 66 8.95 -12.50 20.48
C ALA A 66 8.23 -12.18 21.82
N ALA A 67 8.92 -11.52 22.74
CA ALA A 67 8.40 -10.91 23.96
C ALA A 67 8.17 -9.39 23.84
N ALA A 68 8.46 -8.77 22.70
CA ALA A 68 8.28 -7.35 22.48
C ALA A 68 6.79 -6.96 22.52
N PRO A 69 6.46 -5.79 23.08
CA PRO A 69 5.11 -5.23 23.02
C PRO A 69 4.62 -5.07 21.57
N ALA A 70 3.31 -5.26 21.35
CA ALA A 70 2.69 -5.11 20.04
C ALA A 70 2.91 -3.72 19.42
N ALA A 71 2.87 -2.66 20.26
CA ALA A 71 3.11 -1.29 19.83
C ALA A 71 4.53 -1.06 19.28
N ASP A 72 5.54 -1.73 19.83
CA ASP A 72 6.93 -1.60 19.36
C ASP A 72 7.12 -2.28 18.00
N ILE A 73 6.48 -3.44 17.82
CA ILE A 73 6.45 -4.17 16.54
C ILE A 73 5.70 -3.32 15.50
N ALA A 74 4.54 -2.76 15.87
CA ALA A 74 3.74 -1.92 14.99
C ALA A 74 4.48 -0.67 14.53
N GLY A 75 5.11 0.06 15.46
CA GLY A 75 5.94 1.22 15.14
C GLY A 75 7.12 0.87 14.22
N SER A 76 7.69 -0.33 14.37
CA SER A 76 8.74 -0.82 13.47
C SER A 76 8.20 -1.14 12.06
N ILE A 77 7.03 -1.78 11.95
CA ILE A 77 6.34 -2.00 10.67
C ILE A 77 6.04 -0.66 10.00
N ALA A 78 5.49 0.30 10.74
CA ALA A 78 5.15 1.61 10.22
C ALA A 78 6.38 2.38 9.72
N ALA A 79 7.46 2.41 10.52
CA ALA A 79 8.65 3.17 10.22
C ALA A 79 9.50 2.55 9.09
N LEU A 80 9.61 1.21 9.06
CA LEU A 80 10.56 0.52 8.16
C LEU A 80 9.89 -0.02 6.89
N ASP A 81 8.60 -0.34 6.98
CA ASP A 81 7.92 -1.15 5.98
C ASP A 81 6.78 -0.42 5.28
N LEU A 82 6.04 0.43 6.00
CA LEU A 82 4.93 1.22 5.43
C LEU A 82 5.40 2.55 4.80
N GLY A 83 6.67 2.62 4.41
CA GLY A 83 7.25 3.71 3.63
C GLY A 83 6.88 3.69 2.14
N PRO A 84 7.46 4.62 1.35
CA PRO A 84 7.32 4.60 -0.11
C PRO A 84 7.64 3.21 -0.65
N PRO A 85 6.73 2.55 -1.38
CA PRO A 85 6.98 1.18 -1.84
C PRO A 85 8.23 1.13 -2.72
N PRO A 86 9.21 0.26 -2.43
CA PRO A 86 10.42 0.12 -3.24
C PRO A 86 10.06 -0.47 -4.61
N GLY A 87 9.85 0.41 -5.60
CA GLY A 87 9.61 0.02 -6.99
C GLY A 87 8.16 -0.39 -7.31
N SER A 88 7.99 -0.97 -8.51
CA SER A 88 6.73 -1.55 -8.96
C SER A 88 6.55 -2.90 -8.27
N GLY A 89 5.75 -2.95 -7.20
CA GLY A 89 5.32 -4.23 -6.64
C GLY A 89 4.71 -5.14 -7.73
N VAL A 90 4.55 -6.43 -7.43
CA VAL A 90 3.93 -7.34 -8.38
C VAL A 90 2.41 -7.27 -8.23
N THR A 91 1.71 -6.91 -9.29
CA THR A 91 0.26 -7.04 -9.32
C THR A 91 -0.11 -8.52 -9.44
N ARG A 92 -0.61 -9.09 -8.35
CA ARG A 92 -1.07 -10.49 -8.29
C ARG A 92 -2.40 -10.57 -7.55
N ARG A 93 -3.28 -11.42 -8.07
CA ARG A 93 -4.55 -11.75 -7.44
C ARG A 93 -4.44 -13.07 -6.72
N TYR A 94 -4.80 -13.08 -5.44
CA TYR A 94 -4.91 -14.29 -4.65
C TYR A 94 -6.38 -14.69 -4.53
N PRO A 95 -6.71 -16.01 -4.58
CA PRO A 95 -8.11 -16.45 -4.51
C PRO A 95 -8.85 -15.95 -3.27
N TRP A 96 -8.15 -15.85 -2.14
CA TRP A 96 -8.71 -15.42 -0.86
C TRP A 96 -8.99 -13.90 -0.76
N GLN A 97 -8.53 -13.07 -1.71
CA GLN A 97 -8.83 -11.63 -1.71
C GLN A 97 -10.33 -11.34 -1.83
N GLU A 98 -11.06 -12.19 -2.55
CA GLU A 98 -12.52 -12.06 -2.67
C GLU A 98 -13.21 -12.18 -1.31
N ALA A 99 -12.79 -13.13 -0.48
CA ALA A 99 -13.31 -13.31 0.88
C ALA A 99 -13.02 -12.09 1.79
N LEU A 100 -12.01 -11.30 1.45
CA LEU A 100 -11.68 -10.05 2.14
C LEU A 100 -12.38 -8.82 1.54
N GLY A 101 -13.28 -9.00 0.57
CA GLY A 101 -14.00 -7.90 -0.09
C GLY A 101 -13.16 -7.13 -1.12
N LEU A 102 -12.11 -7.75 -1.67
CA LEU A 102 -11.22 -7.17 -2.69
C LEU A 102 -11.42 -7.80 -4.08
N ALA A 103 -12.63 -8.29 -4.37
CA ALA A 103 -12.97 -8.87 -5.66
C ALA A 103 -12.75 -7.87 -6.80
N GLY A 104 -11.92 -8.23 -7.78
CA GLY A 104 -11.62 -7.38 -8.94
C GLY A 104 -10.71 -6.18 -8.66
N VAL A 105 -10.15 -6.09 -7.45
CA VAL A 105 -9.20 -5.03 -7.07
C VAL A 105 -7.78 -5.49 -7.39
N ASP A 106 -7.02 -4.63 -8.05
CA ASP A 106 -5.60 -4.89 -8.28
C ASP A 106 -4.80 -4.48 -7.04
N VAL A 107 -4.09 -5.44 -6.45
CA VAL A 107 -3.22 -5.23 -5.29
C VAL A 107 -1.77 -5.36 -5.75
N GLU A 108 -0.96 -4.35 -5.43
CA GLU A 108 0.48 -4.40 -5.64
C GLU A 108 1.18 -4.99 -4.41
N TRP A 109 1.83 -6.14 -4.58
CA TRP A 109 2.52 -6.83 -3.50
C TRP A 109 3.99 -6.43 -3.45
N VAL A 110 4.44 -5.94 -2.29
CA VAL A 110 5.83 -5.47 -2.09
C VAL A 110 6.74 -6.58 -1.54
N ASN A 111 6.19 -7.48 -0.72
CA ASN A 111 6.84 -8.71 -0.26
C ASN A 111 5.95 -9.90 -0.63
N GLU A 112 6.39 -10.73 -1.58
CA GLU A 112 5.68 -11.97 -1.92
C GLU A 112 6.15 -13.11 -1.02
N LEU A 113 5.22 -13.66 -0.24
CA LEU A 113 5.34 -15.03 0.24
C LEU A 113 4.67 -15.97 -0.78
N PRO A 114 5.25 -17.15 -1.07
CA PRO A 114 4.58 -18.16 -1.88
C PRO A 114 3.43 -18.74 -1.05
N SER A 115 2.24 -18.14 -1.11
CA SER A 115 1.11 -18.69 -0.37
C SER A 115 -0.24 -18.36 -1.02
N ALA A 116 -0.53 -19.11 -2.10
CA ALA A 116 -1.88 -19.27 -2.58
C ALA A 116 -2.78 -20.02 -1.57
N GLU A 117 -2.19 -20.63 -0.53
CA GLU A 117 -2.84 -21.52 0.43
C GLU A 117 -3.31 -20.81 1.71
N LEU A 118 -3.11 -19.49 1.86
CA LEU A 118 -3.64 -18.78 3.02
C LEU A 118 -5.17 -18.76 3.02
N THR A 119 -5.73 -18.83 4.23
CA THR A 119 -7.15 -18.56 4.50
C THR A 119 -7.27 -17.42 5.50
N PRO A 120 -6.89 -16.19 5.12
CA PRO A 120 -6.94 -15.04 6.02
C PRO A 120 -8.40 -14.67 6.30
N THR A 121 -8.66 -14.32 7.56
CA THR A 121 -9.94 -13.79 8.02
C THR A 121 -9.81 -12.29 8.21
N LEU A 122 -10.78 -11.53 7.72
CA LEU A 122 -10.80 -10.08 7.85
C LEU A 122 -10.82 -9.70 9.33
N HIS A 123 -9.85 -8.89 9.75
CA HIS A 123 -9.75 -8.33 11.09
C HIS A 123 -10.27 -6.89 11.12
N TYR A 124 -9.90 -6.11 10.11
CA TYR A 124 -10.28 -4.71 9.98
C TYR A 124 -10.59 -4.33 8.53
N ALA A 125 -11.57 -3.44 8.35
CA ALA A 125 -11.85 -2.78 7.09
C ALA A 125 -12.27 -1.33 7.36
N ASP A 126 -11.59 -0.40 6.70
CA ASP A 126 -11.89 1.02 6.77
C ASP A 126 -13.25 1.30 6.09
N PRO A 127 -14.27 1.79 6.82
CA PRO A 127 -15.60 2.01 6.28
C PRO A 127 -15.67 3.17 5.30
N SER A 128 -14.68 4.06 5.31
CA SER A 128 -14.64 5.25 4.46
C SER A 128 -13.74 5.09 3.24
N TRP A 129 -13.03 3.96 3.13
CA TRP A 129 -12.35 3.61 1.89
C TRP A 129 -13.36 3.07 0.89
N VAL A 130 -13.76 3.93 -0.04
CA VAL A 130 -14.65 3.57 -1.13
C VAL A 130 -13.81 3.20 -2.33
N LEU A 131 -13.92 1.95 -2.78
CA LEU A 131 -13.56 1.61 -4.14
C LEU A 131 -14.52 2.36 -5.05
N GLU A 132 -14.07 3.46 -5.64
CA GLU A 132 -14.63 3.86 -6.92
C GLU A 132 -14.34 2.71 -7.87
N THR A 133 -15.29 1.78 -7.95
CA THR A 133 -15.28 0.69 -8.92
C THR A 133 -14.95 1.34 -10.24
N ARG A 134 -13.75 1.08 -10.77
CA ARG A 134 -13.42 1.41 -12.14
C ARG A 134 -14.51 0.73 -12.96
N SER A 135 -15.54 1.49 -13.31
CA SER A 135 -16.45 1.11 -14.37
C SER A 135 -15.53 0.73 -15.51
N PRO A 136 -15.56 -0.51 -16.03
CA PRO A 136 -14.80 -0.81 -17.22
C PRO A 136 -15.25 0.23 -18.23
N SER A 137 -14.34 1.09 -18.65
CA SER A 137 -14.61 2.11 -19.64
C SER A 137 -15.21 1.36 -20.82
N ARG A 138 -16.53 1.44 -20.98
CA ARG A 138 -17.26 0.85 -22.09
C ARG A 138 -17.01 1.73 -23.32
N GLY A 139 -15.75 2.00 -23.60
CA GLY A 139 -15.25 2.40 -24.91
C GLY A 139 -15.16 1.14 -25.75
N VAL A 140 -16.31 0.55 -26.09
CA VAL A 140 -16.40 -0.21 -27.32
C VAL A 140 -16.51 0.86 -28.40
N PRO A 141 -15.47 1.15 -29.20
CA PRO A 141 -15.67 1.93 -30.40
C PRO A 141 -16.68 1.15 -31.26
N ALA A 142 -17.79 1.80 -31.61
CA ALA A 142 -18.71 1.26 -32.60
C ALA A 142 -17.91 0.83 -33.84
N PRO A 143 -18.17 -0.36 -34.42
CA PRO A 143 -17.46 -0.80 -35.61
C PRO A 143 -17.58 0.25 -36.71
N ARG A 144 -16.43 0.76 -37.16
CA ARG A 144 -16.30 1.73 -38.25
C ARG A 144 -17.06 1.22 -39.48
N ALA A 145 -18.04 1.99 -39.94
CA ALA A 145 -18.56 1.84 -41.29
C ALA A 145 -17.43 2.12 -42.31
N PRO A 146 -17.28 1.33 -43.37
CA PRO A 146 -16.31 1.61 -44.41
C PRO A 146 -16.79 2.82 -45.23
N ARG A 147 -16.02 3.91 -45.21
CA ARG A 147 -16.16 4.97 -46.21
C ARG A 147 -14.83 5.18 -46.92
N SER A 148 -14.89 4.91 -48.21
CA SER A 148 -13.82 5.00 -49.18
C SER A 148 -13.46 6.45 -49.50
N ARG A 149 -12.17 6.62 -49.83
CA ARG A 149 -11.61 7.50 -50.87
C ARG A 149 -11.44 8.99 -50.52
N GLY A 150 -10.16 9.40 -50.53
CA GLY A 150 -9.74 10.79 -50.65
C GLY A 150 -8.27 10.94 -50.27
N SER A 151 -7.40 10.98 -51.27
CA SER A 151 -5.98 11.29 -51.17
C SER A 151 -5.75 12.71 -50.63
N ASP A 152 -4.68 12.89 -49.86
CA ASP A 152 -3.54 13.76 -50.17
C ASP A 152 -2.94 14.49 -48.96
N THR A 153 -1.61 14.53 -49.02
CA THR A 153 -0.67 15.52 -48.47
C THR A 153 -0.03 15.27 -47.10
N ALA A 154 1.30 15.28 -47.18
CA ALA A 154 2.31 15.23 -46.13
C ALA A 154 2.34 16.47 -45.22
N ALA A 155 2.92 16.31 -44.02
CA ALA A 155 3.97 17.20 -43.49
C ALA A 155 4.46 16.71 -42.12
N SER A 156 5.79 16.79 -41.95
CA SER A 156 6.56 16.55 -40.73
C SER A 156 6.23 17.49 -39.57
N SER A 157 6.46 17.04 -38.34
CA SER A 157 7.26 17.82 -37.37
C SER A 157 7.56 16.99 -36.13
N GLU A 158 8.85 16.92 -35.85
CA GLU A 158 9.46 16.58 -34.57
C GLU A 158 9.06 17.63 -33.53
N ALA A 159 8.74 17.20 -32.32
CA ALA A 159 8.74 18.07 -31.15
C ALA A 159 9.19 17.27 -29.92
N ASP A 160 10.48 17.39 -29.65
CA ASP A 160 11.11 17.23 -28.36
C ASP A 160 10.24 17.85 -27.25
N THR A 161 10.00 17.09 -26.17
CA THR A 161 9.44 17.65 -24.93
C THR A 161 10.37 17.28 -23.78
N GLU A 162 11.37 18.14 -23.58
CA GLU A 162 12.24 18.17 -22.40
C GLU A 162 11.40 18.58 -21.17
N TYR A 163 11.11 17.62 -20.28
CA TYR A 163 10.50 17.90 -18.99
C TYR A 163 11.56 18.44 -18.03
N ARG A 164 11.58 19.75 -17.81
CA ARG A 164 12.31 20.37 -16.68
C ARG A 164 11.46 20.28 -15.42
N TYR A 165 11.89 19.45 -14.48
CA TYR A 165 11.43 19.52 -13.10
C TYR A 165 12.14 20.67 -12.37
N SER A 166 11.40 21.72 -12.01
CA SER A 166 11.83 22.71 -11.02
C SER A 166 11.31 22.28 -9.65
N ALA A 167 12.15 21.63 -8.86
CA ALA A 167 11.89 21.46 -7.43
C ALA A 167 12.40 22.72 -6.70
N SER A 168 11.49 23.61 -6.32
CA SER A 168 11.77 24.67 -5.35
C SER A 168 11.71 24.06 -3.95
N PHE A 169 12.88 23.79 -3.39
CA PHE A 169 13.05 23.38 -2.00
C PHE A 169 13.02 24.63 -1.11
N THR A 170 12.02 24.76 -0.24
CA THR A 170 12.00 25.77 0.81
C THR A 170 12.56 25.13 2.08
N PRO A 171 13.74 25.55 2.58
CA PRO A 171 14.24 25.04 3.85
C PRO A 171 13.36 25.57 5.00
N LEU A 172 12.87 24.67 5.85
CA LEU A 172 12.29 25.04 7.15
C LEU A 172 13.44 25.48 8.07
N GLU A 173 13.41 26.75 8.47
CA GLU A 173 14.25 27.25 9.55
C GLU A 173 13.78 26.64 10.87
N PHE A 174 14.62 25.77 11.45
CA PHE A 174 14.46 25.36 12.83
C PHE A 174 14.92 26.52 13.72
N GLY A 175 13.96 27.10 14.44
CA GLY A 175 14.24 28.05 15.50
C GLY A 175 15.04 27.38 16.61
N ASP A 176 16.26 27.85 16.78
CA ASP A 176 17.11 27.55 17.93
C ASP A 176 16.61 28.42 19.10
N GLU A 177 15.71 27.88 19.90
CA GLU A 177 15.31 28.49 21.17
C GLU A 177 16.03 27.77 22.31
N THR A 178 17.30 28.13 22.46
CA THR A 178 17.94 28.16 23.78
C THR A 178 17.17 29.12 24.67
N ASP A 179 16.52 28.64 25.73
CA ASP A 179 16.62 29.35 27.00
C ASP A 179 16.37 28.51 28.26
N ALA A 180 17.27 28.77 29.20
CA ALA A 180 17.19 28.69 30.65
C ALA A 180 16.15 27.79 31.34
N ARG A 181 16.66 26.80 32.09
CA ARG A 181 16.21 26.61 33.49
C ARG A 181 17.38 26.45 34.46
N ASN A 182 17.48 27.46 35.31
CA ASN A 182 18.14 27.46 36.62
C ASN A 182 17.63 26.30 37.49
N GLY A 183 18.54 25.72 38.27
CA GLY A 183 18.26 24.76 39.34
C GLY A 183 19.50 23.97 39.71
#